data_AF-A0A3B0YA35-F1
#
_entry.id   AF-A0A3B0YA35-F1
#
_cell.length_a   1.000
_cell.length_b   1.000
_cell.length_c   1.000
_cell.angle_alpha   90.00
_cell.angle_beta   90.00
_cell.angle_gamma   90.00
#
_symmetry.space_group_name_H-M   'P 1'
#
loop_
_entity.id
_entity.type
_entity.pdbx_description
1 polymer ?
#
loop_
_entity_poly.entity_id
_entity_poly.type
_entity_poly.pdbx_seq_one_letter_code
_entity_poly.pdbx_strand_id
1 'polypeptide(L)'
;FFGPTRLRVALFKSRNLVSIRILRSVGVRYATNFAKNFGFNSGLLPHDLSLALGSGEVSPLQLSTGFAVFSNGGYKIKPYFIQRIEDIDGNVLFEADPEVACVSCELKARGIVLPQQVGAEKDAAAEMLRQEQLLSQSLQQKNAQPALQKTANGEPSQTIEQVVSPETSLGYKLPKQAERTVDERIIYIMNTILRDVINRGTGRRARALGRNDLHGKTGTTNDQKDAWFNGFNNDLVATAWVGFDQQQLSLGNYETGSKAALPMWIEFMRTALKGAAQTQMPRPEGLVNVKINAETGELANAKDTNVVFEVFREELAPQEVSRGRLPANSGNKGDIPEQLF
;
A
#
# COMPACT_ATOMS: atom_id res chain seq x y z
N PHE A 1 -28.35 12.15 5.46
CA PHE A 1 -28.07 11.28 4.30
C PHE A 1 -27.22 12.08 3.32
N PHE A 2 -26.09 11.58 2.80
CA PHE A 2 -25.16 12.38 1.97
C PHE A 2 -25.36 12.20 0.45
N GLY A 3 -26.28 11.33 0.03
CA GLY A 3 -26.51 11.02 -1.38
C GLY A 3 -25.34 10.26 -2.02
N PRO A 4 -25.32 10.16 -3.37
CA PRO A 4 -24.18 9.65 -4.12
C PRO A 4 -22.87 10.30 -3.67
N THR A 5 -21.84 9.49 -3.41
CA THR A 5 -20.58 9.97 -2.83
C THR A 5 -19.40 9.25 -3.48
N ARG A 6 -18.46 10.00 -4.06
CA ARG A 6 -17.20 9.45 -4.61
C ARG A 6 -16.39 8.68 -3.57
N LEU A 7 -15.71 7.62 -4.00
CA LEU A 7 -14.90 6.73 -3.16
C LEU A 7 -13.87 7.48 -2.30
N ARG A 8 -13.12 8.43 -2.89
CA ARG A 8 -12.17 9.28 -2.15
C ARG A 8 -12.85 9.98 -0.97
N VAL A 9 -14.00 10.60 -1.21
CA VAL A 9 -14.77 11.34 -0.20
C VAL A 9 -15.30 10.41 0.88
N ALA A 10 -15.81 9.25 0.48
CA ALA A 10 -16.28 8.24 1.40
C ALA A 10 -15.18 7.75 2.34
N LEU A 11 -13.97 7.48 1.82
CA LEU A 11 -12.85 6.99 2.62
C LEU A 11 -12.35 8.04 3.60
N PHE A 12 -12.06 9.27 3.15
CA PHE A 12 -11.50 10.29 4.06
C PHE A 12 -12.51 10.80 5.10
N LYS A 13 -13.82 10.69 4.82
CA LYS A 13 -14.90 10.96 5.78
C LYS A 13 -15.35 9.72 6.56
N SER A 14 -14.77 8.54 6.30
CA SER A 14 -15.09 7.27 6.95
C SER A 14 -16.59 6.92 6.89
N ARG A 15 -17.17 6.88 5.69
CA ARG A 15 -18.62 6.64 5.49
C ARG A 15 -18.98 5.15 5.45
N ASN A 16 -19.48 4.62 6.57
CA ASN A 16 -19.86 3.21 6.74
C ASN A 16 -20.75 2.65 5.62
N LEU A 17 -21.82 3.35 5.23
CA LEU A 17 -22.75 2.87 4.20
C LEU A 17 -22.09 2.67 2.83
N VAL A 18 -21.13 3.52 2.47
CA VAL A 18 -20.41 3.38 1.19
C VAL A 18 -19.45 2.18 1.28
N SER A 19 -18.74 2.01 2.40
CA SER A 19 -17.88 0.84 2.63
C SER A 19 -18.65 -0.48 2.50
N ILE A 20 -19.86 -0.57 3.09
CA ILE A 20 -20.72 -1.75 2.99
C ILE A 20 -21.12 -2.02 1.54
N ARG A 21 -21.49 -0.98 0.78
CA ARG A 21 -21.87 -1.11 -0.65
C ARG A 21 -20.70 -1.58 -1.50
N ILE A 22 -19.49 -1.04 -1.28
CA ILE A 22 -18.27 -1.49 -1.95
C ILE A 22 -18.03 -2.97 -1.64
N LEU A 23 -18.07 -3.36 -0.36
CA LEU A 23 -17.85 -4.76 0.03
C LEU A 23 -18.89 -5.70 -0.59
N ARG A 24 -20.16 -5.28 -0.64
CA ARG A 24 -21.23 -6.03 -1.31
C ARG A 24 -20.97 -6.18 -2.81
N SER A 25 -20.49 -5.12 -3.46
CA SER A 25 -20.21 -5.09 -4.90
C SER A 25 -19.01 -5.96 -5.28
N VAL A 26 -17.88 -5.84 -4.57
CA VAL A 26 -16.69 -6.66 -4.84
C VAL A 26 -16.82 -8.10 -4.34
N GLY A 27 -17.69 -8.32 -3.35
CA GLY A 27 -17.93 -9.61 -2.71
C GLY A 27 -17.02 -9.86 -1.49
N VAL A 28 -17.60 -10.39 -0.42
CA VAL A 28 -16.89 -10.64 0.85
C VAL A 28 -15.73 -11.63 0.68
N ARG A 29 -15.94 -12.73 -0.06
CA ARG A 29 -14.89 -13.73 -0.33
C ARG A 29 -13.71 -13.14 -1.10
N TYR A 30 -13.97 -12.23 -2.04
CA TYR A 30 -12.91 -11.53 -2.75
C TYR A 30 -12.12 -10.65 -1.78
N ALA A 31 -12.82 -9.85 -0.96
CA ALA A 31 -12.19 -8.94 -0.01
C ALA A 31 -11.32 -9.67 1.03
N THR A 32 -11.81 -10.76 1.64
CA THR A 32 -11.02 -11.52 2.63
C THR A 32 -9.82 -12.22 2.00
N ASN A 33 -9.91 -12.68 0.75
CA ASN A 33 -8.75 -13.20 0.02
C ASN A 33 -7.76 -12.10 -0.35
N PHE A 34 -8.24 -10.95 -0.80
CA PHE A 34 -7.38 -9.81 -1.14
C PHE A 34 -6.63 -9.28 0.09
N ALA A 35 -7.24 -9.35 1.28
CA ALA A 35 -6.59 -8.97 2.54
C ALA A 35 -5.32 -9.78 2.86
N LYS A 36 -5.14 -10.98 2.28
CA LYS A 36 -3.89 -11.76 2.41
C LYS A 36 -2.66 -11.03 1.86
N ASN A 37 -2.86 -10.17 0.86
CA ASN A 37 -1.78 -9.34 0.30
C ASN A 37 -1.19 -8.37 1.33
N PHE A 38 -1.94 -8.08 2.41
CA PHE A 38 -1.53 -7.23 3.53
C PHE A 38 -1.10 -8.04 4.76
N GLY A 39 -0.96 -9.37 4.64
CA GLY A 39 -0.55 -10.25 5.74
C GLY A 39 -1.67 -10.70 6.68
N PHE A 40 -2.93 -10.39 6.36
CA PHE A 40 -4.07 -10.89 7.15
C PHE A 40 -4.39 -12.36 6.83
N ASN A 41 -4.82 -13.10 7.84
CA ASN A 41 -5.34 -14.45 7.65
C ASN A 41 -6.83 -14.37 7.28
N SER A 42 -7.17 -14.77 6.06
CA SER A 42 -8.57 -14.73 5.60
C SER A 42 -9.53 -15.53 6.46
N GLY A 43 -9.08 -16.62 7.09
CA GLY A 43 -9.93 -17.46 7.93
C GLY A 43 -10.25 -16.85 9.30
N LEU A 44 -9.53 -15.80 9.70
CA LEU A 44 -9.79 -15.03 10.92
C LEU A 44 -10.62 -13.77 10.65
N LEU A 45 -10.88 -13.45 9.38
CA LEU A 45 -11.68 -12.29 9.00
C LEU A 45 -13.16 -12.66 8.92
N PRO A 46 -14.08 -11.77 9.34
CA PRO A 46 -15.51 -11.96 9.17
C PRO A 46 -15.89 -12.21 7.71
N HIS A 47 -16.77 -13.19 7.49
CA HIS A 47 -17.25 -13.61 6.17
C HIS A 47 -18.64 -13.03 5.82
N ASP A 48 -18.98 -11.89 6.41
CA ASP A 48 -20.20 -11.13 6.15
C ASP A 48 -19.91 -9.62 5.94
N LEU A 49 -20.97 -8.81 5.75
CA LEU A 49 -20.82 -7.38 5.45
C LEU A 49 -20.29 -6.53 6.62
N SER A 50 -20.30 -7.05 7.85
CA SER A 50 -19.71 -6.38 9.02
C SER A 50 -18.20 -6.17 8.87
N LEU A 51 -17.53 -6.97 8.03
CA LEU A 51 -16.12 -6.78 7.68
C LEU A 51 -15.84 -5.33 7.21
N ALA A 52 -16.76 -4.71 6.48
CA ALA A 52 -16.61 -3.32 6.01
C ALA A 52 -16.61 -2.28 7.15
N LEU A 53 -17.05 -2.68 8.35
CA LEU A 53 -17.10 -1.87 9.56
C LEU A 53 -15.96 -2.19 10.53
N GLY A 54 -15.11 -3.17 10.21
CA GLY A 54 -13.97 -3.55 11.04
C GLY A 54 -14.34 -4.42 12.24
N SER A 55 -15.28 -5.35 12.08
CA SER A 55 -15.63 -6.35 13.11
C SER A 55 -14.60 -7.48 13.29
N GLY A 56 -13.53 -7.49 12.48
CA GLY A 56 -12.46 -8.47 12.59
C GLY A 56 -11.45 -8.10 13.67
N GLU A 57 -10.91 -9.12 14.35
CA GLU A 57 -9.91 -8.95 15.40
C GLU A 57 -8.49 -9.01 14.82
N VAL A 58 -7.68 -8.00 15.12
CA VAL A 58 -6.31 -7.89 14.65
C VAL A 58 -5.43 -7.24 15.71
N SER A 59 -4.19 -7.72 15.85
CA SER A 59 -3.21 -7.09 16.74
C SER A 59 -2.64 -5.79 16.15
N PRO A 60 -2.14 -4.87 16.99
CA PRO A 60 -1.42 -3.68 16.51
C PRO A 60 -0.24 -4.01 15.58
N LEU A 61 0.48 -5.11 15.83
CA LEU A 61 1.59 -5.54 14.99
C LEU A 61 1.12 -5.99 13.59
N GLN A 62 0.01 -6.75 13.52
CA GLN A 62 -0.60 -7.14 12.25
C GLN A 62 -1.10 -5.92 11.47
N LEU A 63 -1.74 -4.95 12.14
CA LEU A 63 -2.17 -3.70 11.49
C LEU A 63 -0.98 -2.89 10.97
N SER A 64 0.08 -2.71 11.77
CA SER A 64 1.29 -2.03 11.32
C SER A 64 1.94 -2.73 10.13
N THR A 65 1.96 -4.06 10.13
CA THR A 65 2.48 -4.86 9.00
C THR A 65 1.63 -4.65 7.74
N GLY A 66 0.30 -4.64 7.86
CA GLY A 66 -0.58 -4.33 6.74
C GLY A 66 -0.39 -2.91 6.22
N PHE A 67 -0.25 -1.92 7.11
CA PHE A 67 0.01 -0.53 6.71
C PHE A 67 1.40 -0.33 6.10
N ALA A 68 2.37 -1.19 6.40
CA ALA A 68 3.69 -1.15 5.76
C ALA A 68 3.61 -1.33 4.25
N VAL A 69 2.67 -2.15 3.75
CA VAL A 69 2.42 -2.31 2.30
C VAL A 69 2.07 -0.98 1.64
N PHE A 70 1.33 -0.09 2.32
CA PHE A 70 1.04 1.26 1.80
C PHE A 70 2.26 2.18 1.86
N SER A 71 3.03 2.11 2.94
CA SER A 71 4.21 2.94 3.17
C SER A 71 5.34 2.65 2.18
N ASN A 72 5.55 1.38 1.84
CA ASN A 72 6.71 0.93 1.08
C ASN A 72 6.44 0.66 -0.42
N GLY A 73 5.23 0.99 -0.91
CA GLY A 73 4.89 0.88 -2.33
C GLY A 73 4.30 -0.46 -2.77
N GLY A 74 3.89 -1.34 -1.85
CA GLY A 74 3.15 -2.57 -2.17
C GLY A 74 3.87 -3.86 -1.81
N TYR A 75 4.96 -3.77 -1.05
CA TYR A 75 5.80 -4.90 -0.66
C TYR A 75 5.39 -5.46 0.69
N LYS A 76 5.18 -6.77 0.75
CA LYS A 76 4.82 -7.48 1.98
C LYS A 76 6.09 -7.87 2.75
N ILE A 77 6.46 -7.04 3.72
CA ILE A 77 7.57 -7.30 4.63
C ILE A 77 7.14 -8.17 5.82
N LYS A 78 8.12 -8.81 6.46
CA LYS A 78 7.90 -9.56 7.71
C LYS A 78 8.52 -8.76 8.87
N PRO A 79 7.74 -8.40 9.91
CA PRO A 79 8.31 -7.74 11.07
C PRO A 79 9.27 -8.69 11.79
N TYR A 80 10.38 -8.15 12.28
CA TYR A 80 11.34 -8.86 13.11
C TYR A 80 11.89 -7.90 14.17
N PHE A 81 12.46 -8.46 15.24
CA PHE A 81 12.96 -7.67 16.37
C PHE A 81 14.43 -7.96 16.67
N ILE A 82 14.85 -9.23 16.58
CA ILE A 82 16.23 -9.64 16.83
C ILE A 82 17.05 -9.33 15.58
N GLN A 83 17.93 -8.33 15.66
CA GLN A 83 18.86 -7.98 14.56
C GLN A 83 20.12 -8.83 14.59
N ARG A 84 20.70 -9.06 15.77
CA ARG A 84 21.98 -9.74 15.95
C ARG A 84 22.05 -10.42 17.31
N ILE A 85 22.68 -11.59 17.39
CA ILE A 85 23.03 -12.30 18.63
C ILE A 85 24.52 -12.58 18.60
N GLU A 86 25.21 -12.28 19.69
CA GLU A 86 26.65 -12.48 19.87
C GLU A 86 26.93 -13.34 21.11
N ASP A 87 28.05 -14.06 21.11
CA ASP A 87 28.58 -14.68 22.33
C ASP A 87 29.41 -13.69 23.17
N ILE A 88 29.99 -14.17 24.28
CA ILE A 88 30.80 -13.34 25.19
C ILE A 88 32.11 -12.85 24.55
N ASP A 89 32.60 -13.57 23.54
CA ASP A 89 33.83 -13.26 22.83
C ASP A 89 33.57 -12.29 21.65
N GLY A 90 32.30 -11.92 21.41
CA GLY A 90 31.87 -11.02 20.34
C GLY A 90 31.64 -11.73 18.99
N ASN A 91 31.64 -13.07 18.95
CA ASN A 91 31.35 -13.81 17.73
C ASN A 91 29.86 -13.76 17.41
N VAL A 92 29.52 -13.51 16.15
CA VAL A 92 28.12 -13.44 15.70
C VAL A 92 27.54 -14.85 15.59
N LEU A 93 26.57 -15.15 16.45
CA LEU A 93 25.81 -16.40 16.44
C LEU A 93 24.61 -16.34 15.50
N PHE A 94 24.04 -15.16 15.33
CA PHE A 94 22.90 -14.91 14.46
C PHE A 94 22.92 -13.47 13.97
N GLU A 95 22.54 -13.28 12.71
CA GLU A 95 22.27 -11.96 12.13
C GLU A 95 21.03 -12.07 11.24
N ALA A 96 20.12 -11.11 11.36
CA ALA A 96 18.89 -11.10 10.60
C ALA A 96 19.14 -10.81 9.11
N ASP A 97 18.53 -11.63 8.24
CA ASP A 97 18.53 -11.47 6.78
C ASP A 97 17.07 -11.28 6.29
N PRO A 98 16.43 -10.14 6.59
CA PRO A 98 15.03 -9.91 6.24
C PRO A 98 14.85 -9.61 4.75
N GLU A 99 13.65 -9.89 4.27
CA GLU A 99 13.20 -9.42 2.95
C GLU A 99 12.86 -7.93 3.02
N VAL A 100 13.49 -7.11 2.16
CA VAL A 100 13.35 -5.64 2.15
C VAL A 100 12.49 -5.17 0.97
N ALA A 101 11.79 -4.05 1.13
CA ALA A 101 10.95 -3.49 0.05
C ALA A 101 11.77 -2.85 -1.08
N CYS A 102 12.87 -2.17 -0.73
CA CYS A 102 13.71 -1.44 -1.67
C CYS A 102 15.17 -1.87 -1.50
N VAL A 103 15.66 -2.72 -2.40
CA VAL A 103 17.05 -3.23 -2.35
C VAL A 103 18.02 -2.07 -2.54
N SER A 104 17.78 -1.21 -3.54
CA SER A 104 18.64 -0.05 -3.82
C SER A 104 18.73 0.92 -2.63
N CYS A 105 17.65 1.12 -1.88
CA CYS A 105 17.63 1.94 -0.67
C CYS A 105 18.51 1.34 0.43
N GLU A 106 18.43 0.03 0.63
CA GLU A 106 19.24 -0.70 1.62
C GLU A 106 20.73 -0.65 1.25
N LEU A 107 21.07 -0.81 -0.02
CA LEU A 107 22.44 -0.67 -0.50
C LEU A 107 22.98 0.74 -0.29
N LYS A 108 22.17 1.76 -0.63
CA LYS A 108 22.53 3.15 -0.39
C LYS A 108 22.72 3.44 1.10
N ALA A 109 21.86 2.90 1.98
CA ALA A 109 22.00 3.05 3.42
C ALA A 109 23.29 2.42 3.97
N ARG A 110 23.77 1.35 3.33
CA ARG A 110 25.06 0.71 3.62
C ARG A 110 26.27 1.41 2.96
N GLY A 111 26.06 2.53 2.27
CA GLY A 111 27.12 3.27 1.57
C GLY A 111 27.59 2.60 0.27
N ILE A 112 26.86 1.59 -0.21
CA ILE A 112 27.19 0.87 -1.44
C ILE A 112 26.56 1.62 -2.62
N VAL A 113 27.42 2.28 -3.41
CA VAL A 113 27.01 2.94 -4.65
C VAL A 113 27.02 1.89 -5.77
N LEU A 114 25.83 1.50 -6.23
CA LEU A 114 25.73 0.74 -7.48
C LEU A 114 26.38 1.57 -8.60
N PRO A 115 27.29 1.00 -9.42
CA PRO A 115 27.91 1.75 -10.49
C PRO A 115 26.82 2.31 -11.41
N GLN A 116 26.64 3.63 -11.38
CA GLN A 116 25.82 4.32 -12.35
C GLN A 116 26.45 4.08 -13.72
N GLN A 117 25.77 3.30 -14.56
CA GLN A 117 26.07 3.30 -15.99
C GLN A 117 25.90 4.75 -16.47
N VAL A 118 26.99 5.30 -16.96
CA VAL A 118 27.12 6.66 -17.49
C VAL A 118 26.08 6.85 -18.60
N GLY A 119 25.11 7.71 -18.39
CA GLY A 119 24.10 8.03 -19.40
C GLY A 119 22.93 8.82 -18.81
N ALA A 120 23.13 10.13 -18.67
CA ALA A 120 22.03 11.04 -18.38
C ALA A 120 21.08 11.10 -19.58
N GLU A 121 19.91 10.48 -19.46
CA GLU A 121 18.70 10.81 -20.22
C GLU A 121 17.47 10.29 -19.44
N LYS A 122 16.29 10.84 -19.75
CA LYS A 122 15.12 11.05 -18.87
C LYS A 122 14.45 9.82 -18.22
N ASP A 123 15.02 8.64 -18.34
CA ASP A 123 14.39 7.36 -17.98
C ASP A 123 15.12 6.61 -16.85
N ALA A 124 16.01 7.28 -16.10
CA ALA A 124 16.83 6.64 -15.07
C ALA A 124 16.04 5.91 -13.97
N ALA A 125 14.83 6.37 -13.62
CA ALA A 125 13.97 5.69 -12.65
C ALA A 125 13.29 4.45 -13.25
N ALA A 126 12.87 4.52 -14.51
CA ALA A 126 12.28 3.41 -15.24
C ALA A 126 13.32 2.33 -15.55
N GLU A 127 14.53 2.73 -15.91
CA GLU A 127 15.65 1.83 -16.18
C GLU A 127 16.16 1.17 -14.89
N MET A 128 16.16 1.89 -13.77
CA MET A 128 16.48 1.33 -12.45
C MET A 128 15.41 0.31 -12.00
N LEU A 129 14.12 0.60 -12.21
CA LEU A 129 13.02 -0.34 -11.93
C LEU A 129 13.09 -1.58 -12.84
N ARG A 130 13.48 -1.39 -14.10
CA ARG A 130 13.66 -2.46 -15.09
C ARG A 130 14.85 -3.35 -14.75
N GLN A 131 15.97 -2.78 -14.32
CA GLN A 131 17.12 -3.54 -13.83
C GLN A 131 16.80 -4.28 -12.54
N GLU A 132 16.05 -3.66 -11.62
CA GLU A 132 15.59 -4.34 -10.39
C GLU A 132 14.63 -5.49 -10.72
N GLN A 133 13.73 -5.33 -11.70
CA GLN A 133 12.88 -6.42 -12.21
C GLN A 133 13.67 -7.54 -12.90
N LEU A 134 14.66 -7.22 -13.71
CA LEU A 134 15.51 -8.21 -14.38
C LEU A 134 16.35 -9.00 -13.38
N LEU A 135 16.89 -8.32 -12.36
CA LEU A 135 17.62 -8.95 -11.28
C LEU A 135 16.70 -9.88 -10.47
N SER A 136 15.49 -9.43 -10.14
CA SER A 136 14.49 -10.23 -9.43
C SER A 136 13.98 -11.42 -10.25
N GLN A 137 13.80 -11.27 -11.56
CA GLN A 137 13.45 -12.39 -12.47
C GLN A 137 14.58 -13.43 -12.57
N SER A 138 15.83 -12.99 -12.64
CA SER A 138 17.00 -13.89 -12.67
C SER A 138 17.13 -14.71 -11.37
N LEU A 139 16.76 -14.12 -10.23
CA LEU A 139 16.75 -14.79 -8.93
C LEU A 139 15.58 -15.79 -8.80
N GLN A 140 14.44 -15.52 -9.44
CA GLN A 140 13.28 -16.43 -9.47
C GLN A 140 13.47 -17.64 -10.39
N GLN A 141 14.18 -17.48 -11.53
CA GLN A 141 14.45 -18.59 -12.46
C GLN A 141 15.37 -19.67 -11.88
N LYS A 142 16.19 -19.36 -10.86
CA LYS A 142 17.02 -20.36 -10.15
C LYS A 142 16.21 -21.41 -9.38
N ASN A 143 14.89 -21.24 -9.22
CA ASN A 143 13.99 -22.25 -8.64
C ASN A 143 13.29 -23.16 -9.66
N ALA A 144 13.56 -23.00 -10.96
CA ALA A 144 13.14 -23.99 -11.95
C ALA A 144 14.20 -25.11 -12.05
N GLN A 145 13.79 -26.34 -11.75
CA GLN A 145 14.63 -27.53 -11.89
C GLN A 145 15.25 -27.59 -13.29
N PRO A 146 16.54 -27.99 -13.44
CA PRO A 146 17.11 -28.15 -14.77
C PRO A 146 16.44 -29.34 -15.46
N ALA A 147 15.80 -29.07 -16.61
CA ALA A 147 15.43 -30.12 -17.54
C ALA A 147 16.71 -30.78 -18.06
N LEU A 148 16.87 -32.08 -17.79
CA LEU A 148 17.94 -32.91 -18.33
C LEU A 148 17.79 -33.03 -19.85
N GLN A 149 18.55 -32.24 -20.62
CA GLN A 149 18.82 -32.57 -22.02
C GLN A 149 19.97 -33.59 -22.06
N LYS A 150 19.66 -34.81 -22.51
CA LYS A 150 20.65 -35.83 -22.85
C LYS A 150 21.23 -35.52 -24.24
N THR A 151 22.54 -35.38 -24.33
CA THR A 151 23.27 -35.48 -25.60
C THR A 151 23.66 -36.94 -25.85
N ALA A 152 23.75 -37.31 -27.14
CA ALA A 152 23.82 -38.70 -27.59
C ALA A 152 25.18 -39.39 -27.44
N ASN A 153 26.23 -38.72 -26.93
CA ASN A 153 27.55 -39.33 -26.78
C ASN A 153 28.09 -39.05 -25.36
N GLY A 154 28.16 -40.10 -24.55
CA GLY A 154 28.41 -40.04 -23.10
C GLY A 154 29.87 -39.77 -22.72
N GLU A 155 30.31 -38.52 -22.85
CA GLU A 155 31.50 -38.01 -22.16
C GLU A 155 31.16 -36.74 -21.35
N PRO A 156 31.66 -36.61 -20.10
CA PRO A 156 31.43 -35.42 -19.30
C PRO A 156 32.39 -34.30 -19.72
N SER A 157 31.93 -33.41 -20.60
CA SER A 157 32.61 -32.12 -20.84
C SER A 157 32.20 -31.13 -19.75
N GLN A 158 33.02 -31.02 -18.70
CA GLN A 158 32.91 -29.97 -17.70
C GLN A 158 33.45 -28.64 -18.26
N THR A 159 32.62 -27.91 -18.99
CA THR A 159 32.73 -26.45 -19.01
C THR A 159 31.88 -25.92 -17.87
N ILE A 160 32.48 -25.83 -16.68
CA ILE A 160 31.94 -25.03 -15.59
C ILE A 160 32.11 -23.58 -16.03
N GLU A 161 31.12 -23.01 -16.72
CA GLU A 161 30.91 -21.57 -16.64
C GLU A 161 30.58 -21.29 -15.18
N GLN A 162 31.60 -20.94 -14.40
CA GLN A 162 31.41 -20.38 -13.08
C GLN A 162 30.66 -19.07 -13.27
N VAL A 163 29.33 -19.14 -13.20
CA VAL A 163 28.49 -17.96 -12.98
C VAL A 163 28.82 -17.49 -11.57
N VAL A 164 29.85 -16.65 -11.46
CA VAL A 164 30.20 -15.93 -10.23
C VAL A 164 28.94 -15.18 -9.83
N SER A 165 28.33 -15.57 -8.70
CA SER A 165 27.20 -14.79 -8.19
C SER A 165 27.70 -13.38 -7.89
N PRO A 166 26.93 -12.32 -8.16
CA PRO A 166 27.35 -10.94 -7.87
C PRO A 166 27.86 -10.75 -6.43
N GLU A 167 27.29 -11.52 -5.51
CA GLU A 167 27.64 -11.60 -4.08
C GLU A 167 29.11 -12.03 -3.85
N THR A 168 29.62 -12.96 -4.66
CA THR A 168 30.99 -13.48 -4.54
C THR A 168 32.03 -12.45 -4.98
N SER A 169 31.68 -11.59 -5.95
CA SER A 169 32.50 -10.46 -6.39
C SER A 169 32.41 -9.21 -5.48
N LEU A 170 31.33 -9.09 -4.71
CA LEU A 170 31.08 -7.92 -3.85
C LEU A 170 31.48 -8.14 -2.38
N GLY A 171 31.78 -9.37 -1.97
CA GLY A 171 32.15 -9.70 -0.59
C GLY A 171 31.03 -9.49 0.43
N TYR A 172 29.80 -9.23 -0.02
CA TYR A 172 28.63 -9.09 0.84
C TYR A 172 27.40 -9.77 0.21
N LYS A 173 26.47 -10.19 1.07
CA LYS A 173 25.21 -10.79 0.67
C LYS A 173 24.18 -9.70 0.35
N LEU A 174 23.63 -9.73 -0.86
CA LEU A 174 22.55 -8.83 -1.27
C LEU A 174 21.29 -9.09 -0.41
N PRO A 175 20.60 -8.03 0.05
CA PRO A 175 19.35 -8.20 0.76
C PRO A 175 18.29 -8.75 -0.20
N LYS A 176 17.45 -9.67 0.29
CA LYS A 176 16.38 -10.27 -0.52
C LYS A 176 15.26 -9.26 -0.71
N GLN A 177 14.75 -9.11 -1.93
CA GLN A 177 13.57 -8.29 -2.17
C GLN A 177 12.31 -9.00 -1.67
N ALA A 178 11.46 -8.28 -0.94
CA ALA A 178 10.15 -8.75 -0.54
C ALA A 178 9.23 -8.93 -1.76
N GLU A 179 8.21 -9.77 -1.59
CA GLU A 179 7.17 -9.94 -2.62
C GLU A 179 6.32 -8.66 -2.72
N ARG A 180 6.18 -8.10 -3.92
CA ARG A 180 5.21 -7.05 -4.21
C ARG A 180 3.82 -7.67 -4.40
N THR A 181 2.99 -7.59 -3.37
CA THR A 181 1.65 -8.21 -3.34
C THR A 181 0.54 -7.29 -3.84
N VAL A 182 0.82 -5.98 -3.96
CA VAL A 182 -0.12 -4.98 -4.45
C VAL A 182 0.55 -4.09 -5.48
N ASP A 183 -0.15 -3.82 -6.59
CA ASP A 183 0.27 -2.90 -7.65
C ASP A 183 0.57 -1.50 -7.06
N GLU A 184 1.75 -0.96 -7.34
CA GLU A 184 2.18 0.36 -6.85
C GLU A 184 1.25 1.50 -7.29
N ARG A 185 0.59 1.38 -8.43
CA ARG A 185 -0.40 2.36 -8.89
C ARG A 185 -1.60 2.41 -7.94
N ILE A 186 -2.03 1.26 -7.42
CA ILE A 186 -3.08 1.16 -6.41
C ILE A 186 -2.61 1.79 -5.10
N ILE A 187 -1.38 1.46 -4.66
CA ILE A 187 -0.79 2.03 -3.44
C ILE A 187 -0.67 3.55 -3.53
N TYR A 188 -0.19 4.08 -4.65
CA TYR A 188 -0.09 5.51 -4.88
C TYR A 188 -1.45 6.19 -4.78
N ILE A 189 -2.48 5.69 -5.49
CA ILE A 189 -3.84 6.24 -5.41
C ILE A 189 -4.36 6.18 -3.97
N MET A 190 -4.24 5.03 -3.28
CA MET A 190 -4.67 4.89 -1.89
C MET A 190 -3.95 5.88 -0.96
N ASN A 191 -2.65 6.07 -1.13
CA ASN A 191 -1.86 7.01 -0.35
C ASN A 191 -2.35 8.44 -0.56
N THR A 192 -2.72 8.85 -1.78
CA THR A 192 -3.32 10.18 -1.99
C THR A 192 -4.64 10.36 -1.23
N ILE A 193 -5.44 9.31 -1.06
CA ILE A 193 -6.72 9.38 -0.32
C ILE A 193 -6.47 9.34 1.19
N LEU A 194 -5.54 8.51 1.66
CA LEU A 194 -5.14 8.44 3.07
C LEU A 194 -4.46 9.73 3.54
N ARG A 195 -3.82 10.47 2.64
CA ARG A 195 -3.33 11.83 2.89
C ARG A 195 -4.50 12.80 3.11
N ASP A 196 -5.60 12.66 2.38
CA ASP A 196 -6.80 13.47 2.58
C ASP A 196 -7.49 13.22 3.93
N VAL A 197 -7.34 12.03 4.51
CA VAL A 197 -7.81 11.77 5.89
C VAL A 197 -7.16 12.75 6.86
N ILE A 198 -5.86 13.03 6.70
CA ILE A 198 -5.12 13.99 7.51
C ILE A 198 -5.39 15.42 7.05
N ASN A 199 -5.41 15.70 5.75
CA ASN A 199 -5.54 17.09 5.30
C ASN A 199 -6.93 17.68 5.57
N ARG A 200 -7.98 16.88 5.34
CA ARG A 200 -9.38 17.35 5.31
C ARG A 200 -10.39 16.41 5.99
N GLY A 201 -9.98 15.21 6.37
CA GLY A 201 -10.83 14.17 6.94
C GLY A 201 -10.82 14.04 8.46
N THR A 202 -10.98 12.81 8.93
CA THR A 202 -11.08 12.46 10.36
C THR A 202 -9.76 12.56 11.13
N GLY A 203 -8.62 12.54 10.44
CA GLY A 203 -7.26 12.63 11.00
C GLY A 203 -6.70 14.05 11.08
N ARG A 204 -7.51 15.09 10.87
CA ARG A 204 -7.07 16.50 10.73
C ARG A 204 -6.19 17.07 11.83
N ARG A 205 -6.21 16.50 13.04
CA ARG A 205 -5.33 16.91 14.14
C ARG A 205 -3.87 16.57 13.88
N ALA A 206 -3.57 15.55 13.06
CA ALA A 206 -2.19 15.20 12.69
C ALA A 206 -1.46 16.32 11.93
N ARG A 207 -2.19 17.28 11.34
CA ARG A 207 -1.61 18.49 10.74
C ARG A 207 -0.79 19.32 11.73
N ALA A 208 -0.99 19.16 13.03
CA ALA A 208 -0.17 19.79 14.06
C ALA A 208 1.32 19.41 13.97
N LEU A 209 1.67 18.33 13.23
CA LEU A 209 3.05 17.96 12.96
C LEU A 209 3.71 18.82 11.86
N GLY A 210 2.95 19.63 11.10
CA GLY A 210 3.50 20.48 10.05
C GLY A 210 4.12 19.73 8.87
N ARG A 211 3.73 18.46 8.68
CA ARG A 211 4.29 17.56 7.67
C ARG A 211 3.28 17.25 6.56
N ASN A 212 3.79 17.12 5.34
CA ASN A 212 3.01 16.87 4.14
C ASN A 212 3.12 15.41 3.64
N ASP A 213 4.03 14.62 4.21
CA ASP A 213 4.29 13.21 3.89
C ASP A 213 3.53 12.22 4.77
N LEU A 214 2.55 12.71 5.54
CA LEU A 214 1.79 11.87 6.46
C LEU A 214 0.51 11.34 5.81
N HIS A 215 0.24 10.07 6.08
CA HIS A 215 -0.94 9.33 5.67
C HIS A 215 -1.54 8.62 6.89
N GLY A 216 -2.85 8.40 6.92
CA GLY A 216 -3.42 7.60 8.00
C GLY A 216 -4.92 7.40 7.95
N LYS A 217 -5.41 6.65 8.93
CA LYS A 217 -6.83 6.32 9.08
C LYS A 217 -7.22 6.20 10.55
N THR A 218 -8.29 6.89 10.93
CA THR A 218 -8.96 6.69 12.22
C THR A 218 -9.83 5.44 12.20
N GLY A 219 -9.85 4.69 13.29
CA GLY A 219 -10.81 3.62 13.57
C GLY A 219 -11.55 3.87 14.89
N THR A 220 -12.84 3.55 14.92
CA THR A 220 -13.67 3.57 16.12
C THR A 220 -14.62 2.39 16.01
N THR A 221 -14.65 1.51 17.00
CA THR A 221 -15.59 0.37 17.03
C THR A 221 -16.96 0.80 17.55
N ASN A 222 -17.97 -0.06 17.38
CA ASN A 222 -19.29 0.16 17.96
C ASN A 222 -19.19 0.32 19.49
N ASP A 223 -20.12 1.08 20.08
CA ASP A 223 -20.14 1.41 21.51
C ASP A 223 -18.85 2.04 22.07
N GLN A 224 -17.95 2.52 21.18
CA GLN A 224 -16.71 3.22 21.53
C GLN A 224 -15.82 2.38 22.47
N LYS A 225 -15.74 1.07 22.21
CA LYS A 225 -14.90 0.14 22.98
C LYS A 225 -13.42 0.27 22.63
N ASP A 226 -13.14 0.52 21.36
CA ASP A 226 -11.79 0.66 20.83
C ASP A 226 -11.67 1.92 19.98
N ALA A 227 -10.57 2.63 20.22
CA ALA A 227 -10.12 3.74 19.41
C ALA A 227 -8.79 3.39 18.77
N TRP A 228 -8.71 3.57 17.45
CA TRP A 228 -7.51 3.29 16.66
C TRP A 228 -7.07 4.50 15.86
N PHE A 229 -5.76 4.66 15.71
CA PHE A 229 -5.18 5.45 14.64
C PHE A 229 -4.00 4.71 14.03
N ASN A 230 -4.06 4.49 12.72
CA ASN A 230 -3.00 3.84 11.95
C ASN A 230 -2.47 4.88 10.97
N GLY A 231 -1.17 5.11 10.97
CA GLY A 231 -0.59 6.14 10.11
C GLY A 231 0.87 5.89 9.79
N PHE A 232 1.34 6.56 8.74
CA PHE A 232 2.68 6.35 8.21
C PHE A 232 3.18 7.57 7.44
N ASN A 233 4.51 7.63 7.26
CA ASN A 233 5.15 8.24 6.09
C ASN A 233 5.83 7.11 5.28
N ASN A 234 6.70 7.41 4.30
CA ASN A 234 7.30 6.34 3.48
C ASN A 234 8.42 5.55 4.19
N ASP A 235 8.78 5.94 5.42
CA ASP A 235 9.90 5.36 6.16
C ASP A 235 9.44 4.66 7.45
N LEU A 236 8.34 5.12 8.04
CA LEU A 236 7.84 4.68 9.34
C LEU A 236 6.33 4.48 9.32
N VAL A 237 5.90 3.34 9.85
CA VAL A 237 4.50 3.02 10.16
C VAL A 237 4.32 2.96 11.67
N ALA A 238 3.26 3.57 12.17
CA ALA A 238 2.87 3.48 13.57
C ALA A 238 1.37 3.28 13.73
N THR A 239 1.00 2.43 14.68
CA THR A 239 -0.37 2.13 15.06
C THR A 239 -0.56 2.44 16.53
N ALA A 240 -1.57 3.24 16.85
CA ALA A 240 -1.99 3.53 18.22
C ALA A 240 -3.39 2.93 18.46
N TRP A 241 -3.53 2.24 19.58
CA TRP A 241 -4.79 1.67 20.07
C TRP A 241 -5.02 2.10 21.51
N VAL A 242 -6.29 2.34 21.83
CA VAL A 242 -6.78 2.54 23.19
C VAL A 242 -8.05 1.72 23.36
N GLY A 243 -8.10 0.96 24.43
CA GLY A 243 -9.22 0.11 24.83
C GLY A 243 -8.99 -0.44 26.24
N PHE A 244 -10.00 -1.10 26.79
CA PHE A 244 -9.88 -1.84 28.04
C PHE A 244 -9.69 -3.33 27.74
N ASP A 245 -8.91 -4.03 28.56
CA ASP A 245 -8.80 -5.50 28.48
C ASP A 245 -10.16 -6.18 28.66
N GLN A 246 -11.02 -5.57 29.49
CA GLN A 246 -12.42 -5.96 29.68
C GLN A 246 -13.29 -5.41 28.55
N GLN A 247 -13.54 -6.22 27.53
CA GLN A 247 -14.26 -5.85 26.29
C GLN A 247 -15.72 -5.37 26.51
N GLN A 248 -16.29 -5.55 27.70
CA GLN A 248 -17.59 -5.00 28.06
C GLN A 248 -17.58 -3.50 28.37
N LEU A 249 -16.40 -2.94 28.66
CA LEU A 249 -16.25 -1.53 29.02
C LEU A 249 -16.15 -0.65 27.77
N SER A 250 -16.83 0.50 27.81
CA SER A 250 -16.71 1.55 26.80
C SER A 250 -15.67 2.57 27.23
N LEU A 251 -14.95 3.17 26.29
CA LEU A 251 -14.10 4.34 26.53
C LEU A 251 -14.92 5.57 26.98
N GLY A 252 -16.24 5.53 26.77
CA GLY A 252 -17.16 6.60 27.12
C GLY A 252 -17.49 7.49 25.95
N ASN A 253 -18.58 8.24 26.11
CA ASN A 253 -19.14 9.07 25.05
C ASN A 253 -18.09 10.00 24.43
N TYR A 254 -18.03 9.99 23.10
CA TYR A 254 -17.15 10.80 22.26
C TYR A 254 -15.69 10.35 22.19
N GLU A 255 -15.31 9.26 22.87
CA GLU A 255 -13.98 8.67 22.70
C GLU A 255 -13.91 7.91 21.39
N THR A 256 -13.20 8.49 20.43
CA THR A 256 -13.08 8.01 19.05
C THR A 256 -11.62 7.88 18.68
N GLY A 257 -11.29 7.20 17.58
CA GLY A 257 -9.92 7.16 17.07
C GLY A 257 -9.25 8.53 16.93
N SER A 258 -10.02 9.58 16.61
CA SER A 258 -9.51 10.96 16.48
C SER A 258 -9.27 11.68 17.82
N LYS A 259 -9.88 11.23 18.91
CA LYS A 259 -9.76 11.85 20.24
C LYS A 259 -8.90 11.05 21.21
N ALA A 260 -9.03 9.72 21.23
CA ALA A 260 -8.31 8.84 22.16
C ALA A 260 -6.96 8.37 21.58
N ALA A 261 -6.95 7.77 20.38
CA ALA A 261 -5.74 7.14 19.83
C ALA A 261 -4.83 8.11 19.05
N LEU A 262 -5.40 9.02 18.26
CA LEU A 262 -4.64 9.94 17.41
C LEU A 262 -3.64 10.82 18.20
N PRO A 263 -3.95 11.37 19.40
CA PRO A 263 -2.97 12.12 20.17
C PRO A 263 -1.69 11.34 20.51
N MET A 264 -1.82 10.05 20.89
CA MET A 264 -0.66 9.18 21.16
C MET A 264 0.21 9.03 19.90
N TRP A 265 -0.43 8.79 18.76
CA TRP A 265 0.28 8.68 17.47
C TRP A 265 0.99 9.99 17.10
N ILE A 266 0.34 11.15 17.32
CA ILE A 266 0.95 12.46 17.05
C ILE A 266 2.20 12.66 17.93
N GLU A 267 2.11 12.33 19.22
CA GLU A 267 3.24 12.48 20.13
C GLU A 267 4.42 11.60 19.75
N PHE A 268 4.16 10.32 19.46
CA PHE A 268 5.19 9.40 18.97
C PHE A 268 5.85 9.91 17.68
N MET A 269 5.04 10.25 16.67
CA MET A 269 5.56 10.67 15.36
C MET A 269 6.26 12.02 15.41
N ARG A 270 5.88 12.93 16.33
CA ARG A 270 6.60 14.19 16.56
C ARG A 270 8.06 13.92 16.95
N THR A 271 8.26 12.95 17.83
CA THR A 271 9.59 12.56 18.32
C THR A 271 10.34 11.75 17.26
N ALA A 272 9.70 10.72 16.72
CA ALA A 272 10.33 9.80 15.76
C ALA A 272 10.75 10.49 14.45
N LEU A 273 10.00 11.50 13.99
CA LEU A 273 10.29 12.21 12.75
C LEU A 273 11.03 13.54 12.95
N LYS A 274 11.54 13.81 14.16
CA LYS A 274 12.29 15.03 14.44
C LYS A 274 13.59 15.05 13.61
N GLY A 275 13.73 16.04 12.74
CA GLY A 275 14.90 16.16 11.85
C GLY A 275 14.87 15.26 10.61
N ALA A 276 13.91 14.34 10.50
CA ALA A 276 13.76 13.50 9.32
C ALA A 276 13.22 14.33 8.15
N ALA A 277 13.84 14.17 6.97
CA ALA A 277 13.35 14.77 5.73
C ALA A 277 11.92 14.29 5.41
N GLN A 278 11.14 15.10 4.70
CA GLN A 278 9.84 14.68 4.19
C GLN A 278 10.04 13.93 2.88
N THR A 279 9.53 12.71 2.80
CA THR A 279 9.62 11.86 1.61
C THR A 279 8.27 11.77 0.92
N GLN A 280 8.24 11.51 -0.39
CA GLN A 280 7.01 11.18 -1.09
C GLN A 280 7.25 9.94 -1.94
N MET A 281 6.27 9.04 -1.98
CA MET A 281 6.30 7.94 -2.92
C MET A 281 6.42 8.48 -4.36
N PRO A 282 7.40 8.01 -5.16
CA PRO A 282 7.48 8.35 -6.57
C PRO A 282 6.17 7.98 -7.27
N ARG A 283 5.71 8.82 -8.21
CA ARG A 283 4.52 8.51 -9.00
C ARG A 283 4.84 7.37 -9.97
N PRO A 284 4.14 6.23 -9.90
CA PRO A 284 4.33 5.16 -10.86
C PRO A 284 3.85 5.54 -12.26
N GLU A 285 4.38 4.87 -13.27
CA GLU A 285 3.90 4.96 -14.65
C GLU A 285 2.47 4.41 -14.79
N GLY A 286 1.80 4.73 -15.91
CA GLY A 286 0.42 4.29 -16.17
C GLY A 286 -0.64 4.95 -15.27
N LEU A 287 -0.31 6.10 -14.65
CA LEU A 287 -1.25 6.94 -13.92
C LEU A 287 -1.51 8.25 -14.66
N VAL A 288 -2.78 8.62 -14.81
CA VAL A 288 -3.22 9.87 -15.43
C VAL A 288 -3.96 10.75 -14.42
N ASN A 289 -3.91 12.07 -14.62
CA ASN A 289 -4.71 13.04 -13.85
C ASN A 289 -5.85 13.53 -14.73
N VAL A 290 -7.08 13.31 -14.30
CA VAL A 290 -8.29 13.63 -15.08
C VAL A 290 -9.11 14.67 -14.32
N LYS A 291 -9.64 15.65 -15.04
CA LYS A 291 -10.65 16.58 -14.48
C LYS A 291 -12.00 15.88 -14.46
N ILE A 292 -12.59 15.74 -13.28
CA ILE A 292 -13.91 15.15 -13.10
C ILE A 292 -14.86 16.14 -12.45
N ASN A 293 -16.15 16.00 -12.75
CA ASN A 293 -17.19 16.65 -11.96
C ASN A 293 -17.17 16.05 -10.55
N ALA A 294 -17.05 16.90 -9.53
CA ALA A 294 -16.85 16.46 -8.14
C ALA A 294 -18.11 15.83 -7.52
N GLU A 295 -19.28 16.02 -8.13
CA GLU A 295 -20.56 15.48 -7.69
C GLU A 295 -20.87 14.15 -8.37
N THR A 296 -20.75 14.08 -9.69
CA THR A 296 -21.07 12.85 -10.46
C THR A 296 -19.91 11.86 -10.53
N GLY A 297 -18.66 12.35 -10.47
CA GLY A 297 -17.46 11.54 -10.71
C GLY A 297 -17.16 11.28 -12.19
N GLU A 298 -18.00 11.77 -13.09
CA GLU A 298 -17.81 11.67 -14.53
C GLU A 298 -16.76 12.68 -15.03
N LEU A 299 -16.29 12.49 -16.27
CA LEU A 299 -15.37 13.41 -16.92
C LEU A 299 -15.99 14.83 -16.97
N ALA A 300 -15.20 15.83 -16.57
CA ALA A 300 -15.68 17.20 -16.50
C ALA A 300 -15.95 17.77 -17.91
N ASN A 301 -17.09 18.43 -18.06
CA ASN A 301 -17.48 19.16 -19.25
C ASN A 301 -17.40 20.69 -19.03
N ALA A 302 -17.50 21.47 -20.10
CA ALA A 302 -17.36 22.94 -20.04
C ALA A 302 -18.42 23.66 -19.18
N LYS A 303 -19.54 23.01 -18.85
CA LYS A 303 -20.61 23.58 -18.02
C LYS A 303 -20.45 23.23 -16.54
N ASP A 304 -19.54 22.34 -16.19
CA ASP A 304 -19.34 21.93 -14.80
C ASP A 304 -18.70 23.05 -13.98
N THR A 305 -19.35 23.42 -12.88
CA THR A 305 -18.89 24.48 -11.98
C THR A 305 -18.05 23.95 -10.83
N ASN A 306 -18.19 22.65 -10.51
CA ASN A 306 -17.51 21.99 -9.40
C ASN A 306 -16.60 20.87 -9.93
N VAL A 307 -15.40 21.26 -10.38
CA VAL A 307 -14.44 20.36 -11.03
C VAL A 307 -13.24 20.12 -10.11
N VAL A 308 -12.80 18.86 -10.05
CA VAL A 308 -11.59 18.47 -9.32
C VAL A 308 -10.70 17.60 -10.19
N PHE A 309 -9.38 17.65 -9.95
CA PHE A 309 -8.47 16.66 -10.51
C PHE A 309 -8.49 15.39 -9.66
N GLU A 310 -8.51 14.25 -10.32
CA GLU A 310 -8.44 12.93 -9.70
C GLU A 310 -7.44 12.04 -10.43
N VAL A 311 -6.79 11.14 -9.69
CA VAL A 311 -5.78 10.22 -10.23
C VAL A 311 -6.44 8.91 -10.59
N PHE A 312 -6.21 8.45 -11.83
CA PHE A 312 -6.69 7.17 -12.31
C PHE A 312 -5.54 6.33 -12.84
N ARG A 313 -5.68 5.01 -12.78
CA ARG A 313 -4.94 4.15 -13.70
C ARG A 313 -5.44 4.43 -15.11
N GLU A 314 -4.54 4.58 -16.06
CA GLU A 314 -4.84 5.02 -17.42
C GLU A 314 -5.97 4.21 -18.06
N GLU A 315 -5.93 2.88 -17.88
CA GLU A 315 -6.92 1.96 -18.42
C GLU A 315 -8.31 2.07 -17.78
N LEU A 316 -8.43 2.75 -16.63
CA LEU A 316 -9.68 2.95 -15.88
C LEU A 316 -10.13 4.42 -15.84
N ALA A 317 -9.43 5.31 -16.55
CA ALA A 317 -9.82 6.71 -16.60
C ALA A 317 -11.19 6.88 -17.28
N PRO A 318 -12.07 7.77 -16.77
CA PRO A 318 -13.32 8.11 -17.45
C PRO A 318 -13.01 8.61 -18.86
N GLN A 319 -13.59 7.98 -19.88
CA GLN A 319 -13.40 8.39 -21.27
C GLN A 319 -14.47 9.39 -21.70
N GLU A 320 -14.14 10.24 -22.67
CA GLU A 320 -15.17 11.02 -23.36
C GLU A 320 -16.15 10.04 -24.00
N VAL A 321 -17.42 10.12 -23.61
CA VAL A 321 -18.49 9.46 -24.34
C VAL A 321 -18.52 10.12 -25.72
N SER A 322 -17.87 9.50 -26.71
CA SER A 322 -17.96 9.94 -28.09
C SER A 322 -19.44 10.08 -28.43
N ARG A 323 -19.89 11.29 -28.75
CA ARG A 323 -21.23 11.55 -29.31
C ARG A 323 -21.29 10.98 -30.72
N GLY A 324 -21.22 9.66 -30.84
CA GLY A 324 -21.51 8.92 -32.05
C GLY A 324 -23.02 8.82 -32.20
N ARG A 325 -23.57 9.66 -33.09
CA ARG A 325 -24.82 9.46 -33.84
C ARG A 325 -25.89 8.62 -33.12
N LEU A 326 -26.78 9.28 -32.38
CA LEU A 326 -28.04 8.67 -31.92
C LEU A 326 -28.71 7.95 -33.11
N PRO A 327 -28.98 6.64 -33.05
CA PRO A 327 -29.98 6.04 -33.91
C PRO A 327 -31.32 6.67 -33.52
N ALA A 328 -32.04 7.21 -34.50
CA ALA A 328 -33.40 7.67 -34.30
C ALA A 328 -34.28 6.52 -33.79
N ASN A 329 -35.03 6.80 -32.72
CA ASN A 329 -36.21 6.08 -32.24
C ASN A 329 -36.15 4.55 -32.11
N SER A 330 -36.16 4.10 -30.85
CA SER A 330 -37.23 3.21 -30.37
C SER A 330 -37.35 3.34 -28.86
N GLY A 331 -38.51 3.75 -28.39
CA GLY A 331 -38.79 3.91 -26.97
C GLY A 331 -38.73 2.58 -26.22
N ASN A 332 -37.95 2.54 -25.15
CA ASN A 332 -38.35 1.86 -23.95
C ASN A 332 -37.70 2.55 -22.74
N LYS A 333 -38.54 2.99 -21.81
CA LYS A 333 -38.12 3.56 -20.52
C LYS A 333 -37.64 2.41 -19.64
N GLY A 334 -36.47 2.60 -19.03
CA GLY A 334 -36.05 1.83 -17.86
C GLY A 334 -34.82 0.96 -18.14
N ASP A 335 -33.65 1.60 -18.14
CA ASP A 335 -32.43 0.99 -17.62
C ASP A 335 -31.44 2.12 -17.36
N ILE A 336 -31.37 2.56 -16.10
CA ILE A 336 -30.30 3.42 -15.62
C ILE A 336 -29.20 2.46 -15.16
N PRO A 337 -27.99 2.47 -15.76
CA PRO A 337 -26.95 1.53 -15.37
C PRO A 337 -26.50 1.79 -13.92
N GLU A 338 -26.74 0.83 -13.03
CA GLU A 338 -26.35 0.82 -11.62
C GLU A 338 -24.81 0.72 -11.38
N GLN A 339 -23.97 0.86 -12.41
CA GLN A 339 -22.54 0.54 -12.30
C GLN A 339 -21.65 1.66 -11.77
N LEU A 340 -22.20 2.75 -11.22
CA LEU A 340 -21.40 3.85 -10.65
C LEU A 340 -21.91 4.39 -9.29
N PHE A 341 -22.72 3.64 -8.52
CA PHE A 341 -23.31 4.12 -7.25
C PHE A 341 -23.08 3.26 -6.00
#